data_AF-A0A972XX86-F1
#
_entry.id   AF-A0A972XX86-F1
#
_cell.length_a   1.000
_cell.length_b   1.000
_cell.length_c   1.000
_cell.angle_alpha   90.00
_cell.angle_beta   90.00
_cell.angle_gamma   90.00
#
_symmetry.space_group_name_H-M   'P 1'
#
loop_
_entity.id
_entity.type
_entity.pdbx_description
1 polymer ?
#
loop_
_entity_poly.entity_id
_entity_poly.type
_entity_poly.pdbx_seq_one_letter_code
_entity_poly.pdbx_strand_id
1 'polypeptide(L)'
;MPAEVKPLIDYVVAPPELAWRLAHIGLVEVQKGYKKQKHLKPGQRLVSLSGDLWRWDGLVVSANSFSQVSQHLTARNHLKELAEKEIIIRNEALRFAAESEAVRKIVHDARQNERYYIQQRRKIQKQLSKSEKVLAQIERVTRESHLSVLHDRQNQFISVLAQGASKSISRTRQNCLI
;
A
#
# COMPACT_ATOMS: atom_id res chain seq x y z
N MET A 1 -43.71 54.89 -12.77
CA MET A 1 -44.24 53.61 -12.25
C MET A 1 -45.76 53.67 -12.14
N PRO A 2 -46.50 52.54 -12.09
CA PRO A 2 -47.94 52.53 -11.78
C PRO A 2 -48.21 53.13 -10.39
N ALA A 3 -49.42 53.64 -10.17
CA ALA A 3 -49.81 54.19 -8.87
C ALA A 3 -49.62 53.15 -7.75
N GLU A 4 -49.08 53.60 -6.61
CA GLU A 4 -48.84 52.81 -5.40
C GLU A 4 -47.80 51.67 -5.51
N VAL A 5 -46.83 51.76 -6.43
CA VAL A 5 -45.70 50.83 -6.47
C VAL A 5 -44.39 51.60 -6.33
N LYS A 6 -43.61 51.26 -5.31
CA LYS A 6 -42.30 51.88 -5.07
C LYS A 6 -41.26 51.30 -6.03
N PRO A 7 -40.49 52.13 -6.75
CA PRO A 7 -39.48 51.65 -7.67
C PRO A 7 -38.29 51.03 -6.93
N LEU A 8 -37.61 50.09 -7.57
CA LEU A 8 -36.49 49.34 -6.99
C LEU A 8 -35.25 50.22 -6.78
N ILE A 9 -35.10 51.28 -7.58
CA ILE A 9 -33.99 52.23 -7.47
C ILE A 9 -33.95 52.95 -6.10
N ASP A 10 -35.08 53.07 -5.41
CA ASP A 10 -35.15 53.69 -4.08
C ASP A 10 -34.50 52.82 -2.99
N TYR A 11 -34.22 51.55 -3.29
CA TYR A 11 -33.71 50.56 -2.32
C TYR A 11 -32.30 50.05 -2.63
N VAL A 12 -31.71 50.40 -3.79
CA VAL A 12 -30.44 49.83 -4.25
C VAL A 12 -29.53 50.93 -4.78
N VAL A 13 -28.26 50.90 -4.38
CA VAL A 13 -27.22 51.73 -4.99
C VAL A 13 -26.82 51.09 -6.31
N ALA A 14 -27.01 51.81 -7.42
CA ALA A 14 -26.74 51.29 -8.75
C ALA A 14 -25.91 52.29 -9.59
N PRO A 15 -25.06 51.78 -10.50
CA PRO A 15 -24.40 52.61 -11.51
C PRO A 15 -25.41 53.43 -12.33
N PRO A 16 -25.04 54.64 -12.79
CA PRO A 16 -25.96 55.54 -13.51
C PRO A 16 -26.56 54.91 -14.78
N GLU A 17 -25.84 53.98 -15.42
CA GLU A 17 -26.29 53.23 -16.59
C GLU A 17 -27.51 52.34 -16.29
N LEU A 18 -27.63 51.86 -15.05
CA LEU A 18 -28.72 50.99 -14.62
C LEU A 18 -29.86 51.74 -13.92
N ALA A 19 -29.66 53.00 -13.53
CA ALA A 19 -30.63 53.78 -12.77
C ALA A 19 -32.00 53.84 -13.47
N TRP A 20 -32.01 54.11 -14.78
CA TRP A 20 -33.24 54.15 -15.57
C TRP A 20 -33.94 52.79 -15.63
N ARG A 21 -33.14 51.72 -15.73
CA ARG A 21 -33.67 50.36 -15.80
C ARG A 21 -34.28 49.91 -14.48
N LEU A 22 -33.69 50.29 -13.36
CA LEU A 22 -34.18 49.96 -12.01
C LEU A 22 -35.37 50.84 -11.59
N ALA A 23 -35.43 52.09 -12.06
CA ALA A 23 -36.64 52.92 -11.95
C ALA A 23 -37.84 52.28 -12.66
N HIS A 24 -37.56 51.53 -13.73
CA HIS A 24 -38.35 50.49 -14.45
C HIS A 24 -39.10 49.42 -13.66
N ILE A 25 -38.61 49.12 -12.45
CA ILE A 25 -38.94 47.90 -11.74
C ILE A 25 -39.61 48.29 -10.44
N GLY A 26 -40.82 47.81 -10.22
CA GLY A 26 -41.60 48.09 -9.02
C GLY A 26 -41.58 46.95 -8.01
N LEU A 27 -41.50 47.27 -6.73
CA LEU A 27 -41.58 46.29 -5.65
C LEU A 27 -43.03 46.08 -5.22
N VAL A 28 -43.50 44.82 -5.15
CA VAL A 28 -44.88 44.49 -4.80
C VAL A 28 -44.96 43.24 -3.92
N GLU A 29 -45.97 43.18 -3.05
CA GLU A 29 -46.32 41.95 -2.35
C GLU A 29 -46.82 40.88 -3.33
N VAL A 30 -46.48 39.61 -3.08
CA VAL A 30 -46.80 38.47 -3.97
C VAL A 30 -48.29 38.41 -4.34
N GLN A 31 -49.17 38.65 -3.35
CA GLN A 31 -50.63 38.59 -3.53
C GLN A 31 -51.18 39.70 -4.46
N LYS A 32 -50.46 40.82 -4.57
CA LYS A 32 -50.86 41.98 -5.38
C LYS A 32 -50.24 41.97 -6.78
N GLY A 33 -49.23 41.12 -7.02
CA GLY A 33 -48.48 41.05 -8.28
C GLY A 33 -49.37 40.85 -9.51
N TYR A 34 -50.24 39.83 -9.50
CA TYR A 34 -51.16 39.54 -10.62
C TYR A 34 -52.17 40.67 -10.89
N LYS A 35 -52.69 41.32 -9.85
CA LYS A 35 -53.65 42.42 -9.99
C LYS A 35 -52.97 43.66 -10.58
N LYS A 36 -51.75 43.97 -10.14
CA LYS A 36 -50.99 45.14 -10.60
C LYS A 36 -50.31 44.92 -11.95
N GLN A 37 -50.06 43.68 -12.36
CA GLN A 37 -49.49 43.35 -13.68
C GLN A 37 -50.31 43.94 -14.84
N LYS A 38 -51.65 43.90 -14.74
CA LYS A 38 -52.56 44.45 -15.77
C LYS A 38 -52.43 45.96 -15.98
N HIS A 39 -51.82 46.67 -15.03
CA HIS A 39 -51.64 48.11 -15.06
C HIS A 39 -50.21 48.51 -15.49
N LEU A 40 -49.35 47.54 -15.83
CA LEU A 40 -48.00 47.80 -16.27
C LEU A 40 -48.00 48.36 -17.70
N LYS A 41 -47.20 49.40 -17.91
CA LYS A 41 -46.90 49.90 -19.25
C LYS A 41 -45.80 49.05 -19.90
N PRO A 42 -45.70 49.04 -21.24
CA PRO A 42 -44.59 48.40 -21.93
C PRO A 42 -43.22 48.79 -21.36
N GLY A 43 -42.36 47.79 -21.16
CA GLY A 43 -41.03 47.94 -20.58
C GLY A 43 -40.94 47.85 -19.05
N GLN A 44 -42.08 47.94 -18.33
CA GLN A 44 -42.14 47.86 -16.87
C GLN A 44 -42.18 46.42 -16.35
N ARG A 45 -41.72 46.25 -15.11
CA ARG A 45 -41.67 44.96 -14.41
C ARG A 45 -42.05 45.14 -12.94
N LEU A 46 -42.59 44.10 -12.32
CA LEU A 46 -42.81 44.02 -10.89
C LEU A 46 -42.00 42.87 -10.31
N VAL A 47 -41.45 43.06 -9.13
CA VAL A 47 -40.69 42.04 -8.41
C VAL A 47 -41.21 41.94 -6.97
N SER A 48 -41.31 40.72 -6.43
CA SER A 48 -41.58 40.49 -5.01
C SER A 48 -40.29 40.34 -4.21
N LEU A 49 -40.36 40.57 -2.89
CA LEU A 49 -39.23 40.30 -1.98
C LEU A 49 -38.78 38.83 -2.01
N SER A 50 -39.69 37.91 -2.33
CA SER A 50 -39.39 36.49 -2.47
C SER A 50 -38.65 36.17 -3.78
N GLY A 51 -38.64 37.09 -4.76
CA GLY A 51 -38.00 36.89 -6.07
C GLY A 51 -38.96 36.51 -7.21
N ASP A 52 -40.27 36.67 -7.02
CA ASP A 52 -41.24 36.52 -8.11
C ASP A 52 -41.14 37.73 -9.05
N LEU A 53 -41.34 37.52 -10.35
CA LEU A 53 -41.26 38.54 -11.39
C LEU A 53 -42.54 38.52 -12.23
N TRP A 54 -43.18 39.69 -12.39
CA TRP A 54 -44.27 39.92 -13.35
C TRP A 54 -43.84 40.94 -14.39
N ARG A 55 -44.05 40.63 -15.67
CA ARG A 55 -43.74 41.53 -16.79
C ARG A 55 -45.01 41.97 -17.51
N TRP A 56 -44.94 43.14 -18.14
CA TRP A 56 -46.07 43.79 -18.82
C TRP A 56 -46.71 42.94 -19.93
N ASP A 57 -45.97 41.99 -20.52
CA ASP A 57 -46.45 41.13 -21.61
C ASP A 57 -47.10 39.82 -21.12
N GLY A 58 -47.33 39.70 -19.81
CA GLY A 58 -47.98 38.53 -19.22
C GLY A 58 -47.01 37.48 -18.66
N LEU A 59 -45.69 37.62 -18.87
CA LEU A 59 -44.72 36.69 -18.28
C LEU A 59 -44.74 36.80 -16.75
N VAL A 60 -44.93 35.65 -16.09
CA VAL A 60 -44.83 35.50 -14.63
C VAL A 60 -43.83 34.40 -14.32
N VAL A 61 -42.81 34.74 -13.54
CA VAL A 61 -41.76 33.84 -13.09
C VAL A 61 -41.84 33.78 -11.58
N SER A 62 -42.15 32.61 -11.03
CA SER A 62 -42.16 32.44 -9.57
C SER A 62 -40.74 32.35 -9.04
N ALA A 63 -40.50 32.88 -7.83
CA ALA A 63 -39.25 32.75 -7.08
C ALA A 63 -38.69 31.31 -7.06
N ASN A 64 -39.58 30.32 -6.99
CA ASN A 64 -39.22 28.90 -6.96
C ASN A 64 -38.56 28.41 -8.27
N SER A 65 -38.72 29.13 -9.39
CA SER A 65 -38.07 28.79 -10.66
C SER A 65 -36.60 29.24 -10.72
N PHE A 66 -36.20 30.27 -9.96
CA PHE A 66 -34.81 30.70 -9.82
C PHE A 66 -33.95 29.66 -9.08
N SER A 67 -34.60 28.70 -8.41
CA SER A 67 -33.99 27.51 -7.84
C SER A 67 -33.26 26.67 -8.89
N GLN A 68 -33.74 26.59 -10.15
CA GLN A 68 -33.13 25.73 -11.16
C GLN A 68 -31.73 26.23 -11.60
N VAL A 69 -31.58 27.53 -11.87
CA VAL A 69 -30.27 28.11 -12.26
C VAL A 69 -29.28 28.04 -11.09
N SER A 70 -29.74 28.29 -9.86
CA SER A 70 -28.92 28.16 -8.66
C SER A 70 -28.46 26.71 -8.44
N GLN A 71 -29.37 25.73 -8.64
CA GLN A 71 -29.05 24.31 -8.60
C GLN A 71 -28.02 23.91 -9.66
N HIS A 72 -28.12 24.46 -10.88
CA HIS A 72 -27.13 24.21 -11.94
C HIS A 72 -25.74 24.74 -11.57
N LEU A 73 -25.65 25.94 -10.97
CA LEU A 73 -24.38 26.49 -10.51
C LEU A 73 -23.76 25.67 -9.38
N THR A 74 -24.56 25.25 -8.38
CA THR A 74 -24.08 24.37 -7.30
C THR A 74 -23.65 23.01 -7.82
N ALA A 75 -24.40 22.41 -8.75
CA ALA A 75 -24.04 21.13 -9.35
C ALA A 75 -22.73 21.24 -10.13
N ARG A 76 -22.53 22.33 -10.88
CA ARG A 76 -21.29 22.58 -11.63
C ARG A 76 -20.09 22.76 -10.69
N ASN A 77 -20.25 23.48 -9.58
CA ASN A 77 -19.19 23.64 -8.58
C ASN A 77 -18.86 22.31 -7.91
N HIS A 78 -19.87 21.51 -7.58
CA HIS A 78 -19.68 20.19 -6.99
C HIS A 78 -18.96 19.23 -7.94
N LEU A 79 -19.32 19.22 -9.23
CA LEU A 79 -18.62 18.41 -10.23
C LEU A 79 -17.14 18.80 -10.37
N LYS A 80 -16.82 20.09 -10.29
CA LYS A 80 -15.42 20.55 -10.30
C LYS A 80 -14.67 20.05 -9.06
N GLU A 81 -15.27 20.21 -7.88
CA GLU A 81 -14.67 19.74 -6.62
C GLU A 81 -14.42 18.23 -6.64
N LEU A 82 -15.36 17.44 -7.15
CA LEU A 82 -15.20 15.99 -7.30
C LEU A 82 -14.10 15.64 -8.30
N ALA A 83 -14.01 16.34 -9.44
CA ALA A 83 -12.96 16.11 -10.42
C ALA A 83 -11.56 16.44 -9.87
N GLU A 84 -11.43 17.53 -9.11
CA GLU A 84 -10.17 17.88 -8.43
C GLU A 84 -9.77 16.81 -7.40
N LYS A 85 -10.73 16.34 -6.60
CA LYS A 85 -10.51 15.25 -5.64
C LYS A 85 -10.13 13.93 -6.32
N GLU A 86 -10.77 13.58 -7.44
CA GLU A 86 -10.45 12.38 -8.20
C GLU A 86 -8.98 12.40 -8.65
N ILE A 87 -8.51 13.52 -9.20
CA ILE A 87 -7.13 13.66 -9.67
C ILE A 87 -6.14 13.45 -8.52
N ILE A 88 -6.40 14.06 -7.35
CA ILE A 88 -5.53 13.92 -6.17
C ILE A 88 -5.47 12.46 -5.71
N ILE A 89 -6.63 11.84 -5.48
CA ILE A 89 -6.73 10.45 -5.01
C ILE A 89 -6.07 9.50 -6.01
N ARG A 90 -6.29 9.71 -7.31
CA ARG A 90 -5.69 8.88 -8.37
C ARG A 90 -4.18 8.98 -8.37
N ASN A 91 -3.63 10.18 -8.23
CA ASN A 91 -2.19 10.38 -8.18
C ASN A 91 -1.57 9.75 -6.93
N GLU A 92 -2.22 9.87 -5.78
CA GLU A 92 -1.79 9.20 -4.54
C GLU A 92 -1.83 7.68 -4.67
N ALA A 93 -2.90 7.12 -5.24
CA ALA A 93 -3.02 5.69 -5.50
C ALA A 93 -1.92 5.17 -6.44
N LEU A 94 -1.58 5.93 -7.50
CA LEU A 94 -0.49 5.59 -8.41
C LEU A 94 0.87 5.62 -7.73
N ARG A 95 1.13 6.63 -6.89
CA ARG A 95 2.37 6.71 -6.09
C ARG A 95 2.50 5.53 -5.14
N PHE A 96 1.44 5.24 -4.39
CA PHE A 96 1.43 4.11 -3.45
C PHE A 96 1.60 2.77 -4.17
N ALA A 97 0.96 2.60 -5.34
CA ALA A 97 1.13 1.41 -6.15
C ALA A 97 2.60 1.22 -6.57
N ALA A 98 3.24 2.29 -7.08
CA ALA A 98 4.64 2.26 -7.51
C ALA A 98 5.60 1.95 -6.34
N GLU A 99 5.41 2.61 -5.19
CA GLU A 99 6.20 2.35 -3.98
C GLU A 99 6.02 0.90 -3.49
N SER A 100 4.78 0.42 -3.45
CA SER A 100 4.48 -0.95 -3.04
C SER A 100 5.13 -1.99 -3.96
N GLU A 101 5.18 -1.71 -5.27
CA GLU A 101 5.82 -2.59 -6.25
C GLU A 101 7.34 -2.60 -6.07
N ALA A 102 7.96 -1.43 -5.83
CA ALA A 102 9.39 -1.33 -5.54
C ALA A 102 9.77 -2.14 -4.29
N VAL A 103 9.01 -1.99 -3.21
CA VAL A 103 9.23 -2.76 -1.96
C VAL A 103 9.02 -4.26 -2.20
N ARG A 104 8.00 -4.66 -2.97
CA ARG A 104 7.76 -6.08 -3.32
C ARG A 104 8.94 -6.68 -4.07
N LYS A 105 9.55 -5.95 -5.01
CA LYS A 105 10.75 -6.40 -5.74
C LYS A 105 11.93 -6.63 -4.80
N ILE A 106 12.22 -5.66 -3.93
CA ILE A 106 13.31 -5.77 -2.94
C ILE A 106 13.10 -6.99 -2.03
N VAL A 107 11.90 -7.18 -1.51
CA VAL A 107 11.56 -8.33 -0.65
C VAL A 107 11.67 -9.65 -1.43
N HIS A 108 11.25 -9.66 -2.69
CA HIS A 108 11.37 -10.84 -3.55
C HIS A 108 12.84 -11.23 -3.76
N ASP A 109 13.68 -10.28 -4.13
CA ASP A 109 15.12 -10.51 -4.37
C ASP A 109 15.83 -10.96 -3.09
N ALA A 110 15.54 -10.31 -1.96
CA ALA A 110 16.06 -10.72 -0.66
C ALA A 110 15.69 -12.18 -0.32
N ARG A 111 14.43 -12.59 -0.58
CA ARG A 111 13.98 -13.97 -0.38
C ARG A 111 14.67 -14.97 -1.32
N GLN A 112 14.92 -14.59 -2.56
CA GLN A 112 15.66 -15.44 -3.50
C GLN A 112 17.10 -15.64 -3.03
N ASN A 113 17.78 -14.57 -2.62
CA ASN A 113 19.13 -14.61 -2.07
C ASN A 113 19.20 -15.47 -0.80
N GLU A 114 18.26 -15.29 0.12
CA GLU A 114 18.17 -16.11 1.33
C GLU A 114 18.04 -17.60 0.98
N ARG A 115 17.14 -17.97 0.06
CA ARG A 115 16.96 -19.34 -0.39
C ARG A 115 18.25 -19.90 -1.00
N TYR A 116 18.95 -19.10 -1.80
CA TYR A 116 20.23 -19.48 -2.39
C TYR A 116 21.26 -19.78 -1.29
N TYR A 117 21.45 -18.88 -0.31
CA TYR A 117 22.41 -19.10 0.77
C TYR A 117 22.05 -20.27 1.67
N ILE A 118 20.76 -20.51 1.95
CA ILE A 118 20.31 -21.69 2.70
C ILE A 118 20.68 -22.97 1.94
N GLN A 119 20.47 -23.02 0.62
CA GLN A 119 20.85 -24.18 -0.18
C GLN A 119 22.36 -24.40 -0.19
N GLN A 120 23.17 -23.34 -0.35
CA GLN A 120 24.63 -23.46 -0.30
C GLN A 120 25.10 -23.94 1.07
N ARG A 121 24.57 -23.38 2.17
CA ARG A 121 24.87 -23.83 3.53
C ARG A 121 24.57 -25.31 3.72
N ARG A 122 23.42 -25.79 3.21
CA ARG A 122 23.07 -27.23 3.24
C ARG A 122 24.05 -28.10 2.46
N LYS A 123 24.55 -27.64 1.30
CA LYS A 123 25.55 -28.38 0.51
C LYS A 123 26.88 -28.49 1.26
N ILE A 124 27.35 -27.38 1.82
CA ILE A 124 28.58 -27.32 2.61
C ILE A 124 28.47 -28.22 3.85
N GLN A 125 27.36 -28.15 4.59
CA GLN A 125 27.11 -29.02 5.74
C GLN A 125 27.11 -30.51 5.36
N LYS A 126 26.51 -30.87 4.22
CA LYS A 126 26.55 -32.25 3.72
C LYS A 126 27.98 -32.68 3.40
N GLN A 127 28.78 -31.84 2.74
CA GLN A 127 30.18 -32.14 2.45
C GLN A 127 31.00 -32.30 3.73
N LEU A 128 30.83 -31.38 4.70
CA LEU A 128 31.49 -31.44 6.00
C LEU A 128 31.16 -32.77 6.72
N SER A 129 29.88 -33.13 6.80
CA SER A 129 29.45 -34.39 7.43
C SER A 129 30.02 -35.64 6.74
N LYS A 130 30.24 -35.57 5.42
CA LYS A 130 30.90 -36.66 4.68
C LYS A 130 32.37 -36.75 5.04
N SER A 131 33.08 -35.62 5.05
CA SER A 131 34.50 -35.56 5.44
C SER A 131 34.71 -36.01 6.89
N GLU A 132 33.84 -35.60 7.82
CA GLU A 132 33.88 -36.04 9.22
C GLU A 132 33.71 -37.56 9.35
N LYS A 133 32.78 -38.17 8.60
CA LYS A 133 32.61 -39.62 8.57
C LYS A 133 33.84 -40.35 8.03
N VAL A 134 34.47 -39.81 6.99
CA VAL A 134 35.70 -40.38 6.41
C VAL A 134 36.85 -40.29 7.42
N LEU A 135 37.03 -39.15 8.09
CA LEU A 135 38.02 -38.99 9.15
C LEU A 135 37.80 -39.98 10.29
N ALA A 136 36.56 -40.11 10.77
CA ALA A 136 36.22 -41.08 11.82
C ALA A 136 36.52 -42.53 11.40
N GLN A 137 36.29 -42.88 10.12
CA GLN A 137 36.63 -44.20 9.59
C GLN A 137 38.14 -44.42 9.52
N ILE A 138 38.91 -43.43 9.06
CA ILE A 138 40.38 -43.48 9.02
C ILE A 138 40.95 -43.63 10.43
N GLU A 139 40.46 -42.83 11.39
CA GLU A 139 40.86 -42.94 12.79
C GLU A 139 40.55 -44.31 13.39
N ARG A 140 39.41 -44.90 13.03
CA ARG A 140 39.06 -46.25 13.47
C ARG A 140 40.02 -47.29 12.91
N VAL A 141 40.25 -47.29 11.59
CA VAL A 141 41.15 -48.24 10.93
C VAL A 141 42.59 -48.09 11.44
N THR A 142 43.06 -46.86 11.63
CA THR A 142 44.40 -46.59 12.18
C THR A 142 44.52 -47.10 13.63
N ARG A 143 43.52 -46.87 14.49
CA ARG A 143 43.48 -47.45 15.85
C ARG A 143 43.49 -48.98 15.82
N GLU A 144 42.67 -49.60 14.99
CA GLU A 144 42.60 -51.06 14.83
C GLU A 144 43.94 -51.63 14.35
N SER A 145 44.57 -51.02 13.34
CA SER A 145 45.89 -51.44 12.85
C SER A 145 46.98 -51.31 13.93
N HIS A 146 46.99 -50.21 14.70
CA HIS A 146 47.96 -50.01 15.78
C HIS A 146 47.81 -51.06 16.88
N LEU A 147 46.57 -51.39 17.27
CA LEU A 147 46.30 -52.45 18.24
C LEU A 147 46.74 -53.83 17.74
N SER A 148 46.51 -54.14 16.46
CA SER A 148 46.96 -55.42 15.87
C SER A 148 48.47 -55.59 15.92
N VAL A 149 49.25 -54.54 15.60
CA VAL A 149 50.72 -54.56 15.66
C VAL A 149 51.23 -54.77 17.09
N LEU A 150 50.58 -54.15 18.08
CA LEU A 150 50.92 -54.37 19.49
C LEU A 150 50.62 -55.80 19.93
N HIS A 151 49.48 -56.35 19.49
CA HIS A 151 49.09 -57.72 19.79
C HIS A 151 50.04 -58.74 19.16
N ASP A 152 50.42 -58.57 17.90
CA ASP A 152 51.39 -59.42 17.21
C ASP A 152 52.76 -59.39 17.90
N ARG A 153 53.23 -58.20 18.30
CA ARG A 153 54.46 -58.07 19.09
C ARG A 153 54.36 -58.81 20.41
N GLN A 154 53.25 -58.66 21.14
CA GLN A 154 53.05 -59.35 22.41
C GLN A 154 53.08 -60.88 22.22
N ASN A 155 52.43 -61.40 21.18
CA ASN A 155 52.43 -62.82 20.85
C ASN A 155 53.82 -63.33 20.45
N GLN A 156 54.59 -62.56 19.68
CA GLN A 156 55.99 -62.87 19.38
C GLN A 156 56.82 -62.96 20.66
N PHE A 157 56.70 -62.00 21.58
CA PHE A 157 57.38 -62.05 22.87
C PHE A 157 57.02 -63.30 23.68
N ILE A 158 55.73 -63.64 23.79
CA ILE A 158 55.28 -64.85 24.48
C ILE A 158 55.90 -66.10 23.85
N SER A 159 55.91 -66.18 22.51
CA SER A 159 56.47 -67.32 21.79
C SER A 159 57.98 -67.48 22.02
N VAL A 160 58.74 -66.38 22.08
CA VAL A 160 60.18 -66.39 22.35
C VAL A 160 60.45 -66.86 23.79
N LEU A 161 59.67 -66.37 24.77
CA LEU A 161 59.77 -66.80 26.16
C LEU A 161 59.46 -68.31 26.30
N ALA A 162 58.43 -68.81 25.63
CA ALA A 162 58.09 -70.23 25.62
C ALA A 162 59.21 -71.10 25.01
N GLN A 163 59.77 -70.70 23.86
CA GLN A 163 60.90 -71.41 23.24
C GLN A 163 62.16 -71.38 24.10
N GLY A 164 62.43 -70.25 24.78
CA GLY A 164 63.53 -70.13 25.75
C GLY A 164 63.37 -71.08 26.93
N ALA A 165 62.16 -71.16 27.50
CA ALA A 165 61.82 -72.08 28.59
C ALA A 165 61.94 -73.55 28.14
N SER A 166 61.47 -73.91 26.95
CA SER A 166 61.64 -75.26 26.41
C SER A 166 63.11 -75.64 26.19
N LYS A 167 63.95 -74.71 25.70
CA LYS A 167 65.40 -74.92 25.53
C LYS A 167 66.16 -75.02 26.86
N SER A 168 65.74 -74.29 27.90
CA SER A 168 66.35 -74.42 29.23
C SER A 168 65.99 -75.77 29.87
N ILE A 169 64.73 -76.20 29.75
CA ILE A 169 64.26 -77.50 30.25
C ILE A 169 64.99 -78.66 29.55
N SER A 170 65.19 -78.60 28.23
CA SER A 170 65.95 -79.61 27.50
C SER A 170 67.43 -79.61 27.87
N ARG A 171 68.07 -78.44 28.04
CA ARG A 171 69.46 -78.35 28.55
C ARG A 171 69.64 -78.94 29.94
N THR A 172 68.72 -78.68 30.88
CA THR A 172 68.77 -79.30 32.21
C THR A 172 68.57 -80.81 32.15
N ARG A 173 67.72 -81.32 31.26
CA ARG A 173 67.57 -82.77 31.05
C ARG A 173 68.80 -83.43 30.42
N GLN A 174 69.49 -82.74 29.52
CA GLN A 174 70.73 -83.22 28.90
C GLN A 174 71.93 -83.21 29.85
N ASN A 175 71.99 -82.27 30.81
CA ASN A 175 73.03 -82.23 31.85
C ASN A 175 72.80 -83.22 33.02
N CYS A 176 71.62 -83.82 33.16
CA CYS A 176 71.33 -84.84 34.18
C CYS A 176 71.48 -86.29 33.67
N LEU A 177 71.89 -86.49 32.42
CA LEU A 177 72.10 -87.81 31.78
C LEU A 177 73.58 -88.17 31.61
N ILE A 178 74.49 -87.47 32.29
CA ILE A 178 75.93 -87.78 32.44
C ILE A 178 76.18 -88.00 33.93
#